data_AF-F8KXQ9-F1
#
_entry.id   AF-F8KXQ9-F1
#
_cell.length_a   1.000
_cell.length_b   1.000
_cell.length_c   1.000
_cell.angle_alpha   90.00
_cell.angle_beta   90.00
_cell.angle_gamma   90.00
#
_symmetry.space_group_name_H-M   'P 1'
#
loop_
_entity.id
_entity.type
_entity.pdbx_description
1 polymer ?
#
loop_
_entity_poly.entity_id
_entity_poly.type
_entity_poly.pdbx_seq_one_letter_code
_entity_poly.pdbx_strand_id
1 'polypeptide(L)'
;MRERSEGLPVFDPSVAVDAALTKLEEFTAQNAQEPFPHVYHLKTAEPLLGRGRAYQIKKQVRMLSSCIASIFSEEIRKRHNQIREEVQDDLLNAIGILKNHYPYIYKLEQGSPSHQALAKRFFSTIKNFNALIDLNPDDVSQKSSGFWRTIRSYLCRIGGLSITKRFICNQILLPNRQSLEEDSSIKLLNKRFQIQSQTTTTDKVSNLFQSTKTLDHHQDTELFWMKALSLLRNKGVYFDSIEEELKCIKQSPIYGTLTPNQSDGAYCESWTLEMKQVIKPFPGEKYIVVGQFMKHSHAAARGVPIPNSFFITATPSQTGFPHPCQYSGWALSEMLIPKCPHRLDLLPTVSSILKHQHETANQLIASEENLTKAKKIYLLRKKVFQEHLDFFLNLHETLCLTILNAQEISEDMEATIKRYFTTLRGHPDPFDCLAETHYTIMNQFVTKPYIALQNAWTEKGTLAFNAGGKAAAHILEKEIALKCQELRLQKEKTDIDIEKTILDFILVLGPLLATPSIKIILQEFSEIMNFEPPLLDNFAQKVQAAVYRQTLAFQYDLQADTEESKMFGQLKESLSEDIQLFSQPESGAYFVIVEELKRYFETRYASQKS
;
A
#
# COMPACT_ATOMS: atom_id res chain seq x y z
N MET A 1 -22.05 35.46 31.21
CA MET A 1 -22.21 35.12 29.78
C MET A 1 -21.47 33.81 29.56
N ARG A 2 -22.22 32.71 29.37
CA ARG A 2 -21.67 31.39 28.99
C ARG A 2 -21.89 31.27 27.49
N GLU A 3 -20.81 31.39 26.71
CA GLU A 3 -20.85 31.06 25.30
C GLU A 3 -21.15 29.56 25.16
N ARG A 4 -22.28 29.26 24.52
CA ARG A 4 -22.56 27.91 24.02
C ARG A 4 -21.57 27.69 22.89
N SER A 5 -20.60 26.81 23.10
CA SER A 5 -19.89 26.17 22.00
C SER A 5 -20.92 25.34 21.23
N GLU A 6 -21.49 25.91 20.17
CA GLU A 6 -22.18 25.13 19.16
C GLU A 6 -21.17 24.10 18.64
N GLY A 7 -21.37 22.84 19.02
CA GLY A 7 -20.57 21.74 18.53
C GLY A 7 -20.68 21.74 17.01
N LEU A 8 -19.57 21.99 16.33
CA LEU A 8 -19.48 21.85 14.88
C LEU A 8 -20.03 20.47 14.50
N PRO A 9 -20.87 20.38 13.45
CA PRO A 9 -21.43 19.10 13.03
C PRO A 9 -20.30 18.13 12.71
N VAL A 10 -20.30 16.98 13.39
CA VAL A 10 -19.39 15.88 13.10
C VAL A 10 -19.76 15.39 11.70
N PHE A 11 -18.87 15.59 10.73
CA PHE A 11 -19.03 15.05 9.39
C PHE A 11 -19.09 13.53 9.49
N ASP A 12 -20.23 12.93 9.16
CA ASP A 12 -20.37 11.48 9.04
C ASP A 12 -20.02 11.06 7.61
N PRO A 13 -18.84 10.45 7.38
CA PRO A 13 -18.41 10.05 6.04
C PRO A 13 -19.33 8.99 5.42
N SER A 14 -20.13 8.28 6.24
CA SER A 14 -21.03 7.23 5.77
C SER A 14 -22.12 7.76 4.84
N VAL A 15 -22.60 8.99 5.05
CA VAL A 15 -23.66 9.60 4.22
C VAL A 15 -23.15 9.90 2.80
N ALA A 16 -21.95 10.48 2.69
CA ALA A 16 -21.35 10.79 1.40
C ALA A 16 -21.00 9.50 0.62
N VAL A 17 -20.47 8.49 1.33
CA VAL A 17 -20.19 7.17 0.76
C VAL A 17 -21.47 6.49 0.29
N ASP A 18 -22.54 6.52 1.08
CA ASP A 18 -23.82 5.88 0.73
C ASP A 18 -24.46 6.52 -0.51
N ALA A 19 -24.44 7.85 -0.60
CA ALA A 19 -24.89 8.58 -1.77
C ALA A 19 -24.07 8.24 -3.02
N ALA A 20 -22.73 8.15 -2.88
CA ALA A 20 -21.85 7.78 -3.98
C ALA A 20 -22.06 6.32 -4.43
N LEU A 21 -22.23 5.38 -3.50
CA LEU A 21 -22.55 3.98 -3.79
C LEU A 21 -23.87 3.85 -4.53
N THR A 22 -24.91 4.56 -4.08
CA THR A 22 -26.22 4.56 -4.71
C THR A 22 -26.15 5.05 -6.15
N LYS A 23 -25.40 6.13 -6.43
CA LYS A 23 -25.17 6.61 -7.80
C LYS A 23 -24.50 5.56 -8.69
N LEU A 24 -23.47 4.86 -8.20
CA LEU A 24 -22.81 3.80 -8.98
C LEU A 24 -23.70 2.58 -9.19
N GLU A 25 -24.50 2.20 -8.19
CA GLU A 25 -25.44 1.09 -8.27
C GLU A 25 -26.55 1.36 -9.27
N GLU A 26 -27.12 2.57 -9.25
CA GLU A 26 -28.12 3.00 -10.23
C GLU A 26 -27.57 2.95 -11.65
N PHE A 27 -26.36 3.48 -11.86
CA PHE A 27 -25.69 3.42 -13.14
C PHE A 27 -25.44 1.97 -13.60
N THR A 28 -24.95 1.12 -12.69
CA THR A 28 -24.64 -0.27 -13.00
C THR A 28 -25.91 -1.07 -13.32
N ALA A 29 -26.96 -0.90 -12.51
CA ALA A 29 -28.24 -1.59 -12.70
C ALA A 29 -28.93 -1.20 -14.01
N GLN A 30 -28.86 0.08 -14.39
CA GLN A 30 -29.45 0.57 -15.64
C GLN A 30 -28.72 0.07 -16.90
N ASN A 31 -27.44 -0.29 -16.78
CA ASN A 31 -26.61 -0.72 -17.90
C ASN A 31 -26.26 -2.23 -17.87
N ALA A 32 -26.68 -2.98 -16.85
CA ALA A 32 -26.33 -4.39 -16.67
C ALA A 32 -26.72 -5.33 -17.84
N GLN A 33 -27.76 -4.97 -18.60
CA GLN A 33 -28.23 -5.74 -19.75
C GLN A 33 -27.82 -5.14 -21.09
N GLU A 34 -27.06 -4.04 -21.08
CA GLU A 34 -26.66 -3.33 -22.27
C GLU A 34 -25.29 -3.81 -22.75
N PRO A 35 -25.09 -3.93 -24.08
CA PRO A 35 -23.78 -4.29 -24.63
C PRO A 35 -22.73 -3.21 -24.36
N PHE A 36 -23.18 -1.96 -24.16
CA PHE A 36 -22.35 -0.80 -23.85
C PHE A 36 -23.08 0.11 -22.86
N PRO A 37 -22.36 0.77 -21.94
CA PRO A 37 -22.98 1.70 -21.03
C PRO A 37 -23.39 3.01 -21.74
N HIS A 38 -24.57 3.52 -21.39
CA HIS A 38 -25.20 4.70 -21.98
C HIS A 38 -25.69 5.67 -20.91
N VAL A 39 -25.43 6.97 -21.09
CA VAL A 39 -25.78 8.03 -20.12
C VAL A 39 -27.24 8.48 -20.17
N TYR A 40 -27.93 8.22 -21.28
CA TYR A 40 -29.34 8.64 -21.48
C TYR A 40 -30.29 8.04 -20.44
N HIS A 41 -30.01 6.81 -19.99
CA HIS A 41 -30.87 6.09 -19.04
C HIS A 41 -30.91 6.71 -17.64
N LEU A 42 -29.88 7.48 -17.27
CA LEU A 42 -29.72 8.06 -15.94
C LEU A 42 -30.60 9.29 -15.72
N LYS A 43 -30.83 10.12 -16.74
CA LYS A 43 -31.71 11.30 -16.62
C LYS A 43 -33.19 10.99 -16.79
N THR A 44 -33.54 9.85 -17.37
CA THR A 44 -34.93 9.36 -17.36
C THR A 44 -35.23 8.72 -16.01
N ALA A 45 -35.27 9.54 -14.95
CA ALA A 45 -35.64 9.15 -13.59
C ALA A 45 -37.15 8.85 -13.48
N GLU A 46 -37.67 7.98 -14.36
CA GLU A 46 -38.96 7.36 -14.11
C GLU A 46 -38.73 6.23 -13.10
N PRO A 47 -39.46 6.18 -11.98
CA PRO A 47 -39.24 5.19 -10.94
C PRO A 47 -39.30 3.79 -11.52
N LEU A 48 -38.46 2.88 -11.00
CA LEU A 48 -38.33 1.46 -11.36
C LEU A 48 -39.63 0.63 -11.20
N LEU A 49 -40.77 1.27 -11.00
CA LEU A 49 -42.11 0.72 -10.82
C LEU A 49 -42.78 0.20 -12.10
N GLY A 50 -42.07 0.18 -13.23
CA GLY A 50 -42.55 -0.38 -14.50
C GLY A 50 -41.77 -1.62 -14.96
N ARG A 51 -41.82 -2.75 -14.23
CA ARG A 51 -41.18 -4.02 -14.68
C ARG A 51 -41.96 -4.76 -15.80
N GLY A 52 -42.78 -4.05 -16.59
CA GLY A 52 -43.53 -4.63 -17.70
C GLY A 52 -42.78 -4.55 -19.03
N ARG A 53 -42.92 -5.56 -19.90
CA ARG A 53 -42.37 -5.54 -21.28
C ARG A 53 -42.77 -4.27 -22.06
N ALA A 54 -43.99 -3.78 -21.86
CA ALA A 54 -44.48 -2.57 -22.52
C ALA A 54 -43.72 -1.29 -22.10
N TYR A 55 -43.31 -1.20 -20.83
CA TYR A 55 -42.51 -0.08 -20.34
C TYR A 55 -41.10 -0.08 -20.96
N GLN A 56 -40.47 -1.26 -21.02
CA GLN A 56 -39.17 -1.43 -21.66
C GLN A 56 -39.20 -1.07 -23.15
N ILE A 57 -40.25 -1.48 -23.88
CA ILE A 57 -40.43 -1.14 -25.30
C ILE A 57 -40.61 0.37 -25.46
N LYS A 58 -41.47 1.02 -24.67
CA LYS A 58 -41.69 2.47 -24.72
C LYS A 58 -40.41 3.26 -24.44
N LYS A 59 -39.61 2.80 -23.47
CA LYS A 59 -38.30 3.37 -23.15
C LYS A 59 -37.31 3.23 -24.31
N GLN A 60 -37.26 2.06 -24.95
CA GLN A 60 -36.41 1.82 -26.12
C GLN A 60 -36.82 2.68 -27.32
N VAL A 61 -38.12 2.79 -27.61
CA VAL A 61 -38.63 3.64 -28.70
C VAL A 61 -38.30 5.11 -28.47
N ARG A 62 -38.48 5.63 -27.24
CA ARG A 62 -38.11 7.02 -26.91
C ARG A 62 -36.62 7.29 -27.12
N MET A 63 -35.76 6.37 -26.67
CA MET A 63 -34.32 6.50 -26.84
C MET A 63 -33.90 6.46 -28.31
N LEU A 64 -34.43 5.51 -29.10
CA LEU A 64 -34.14 5.42 -30.53
C LEU A 64 -34.61 6.68 -31.27
N SER A 65 -35.80 7.17 -30.97
CA SER A 65 -36.34 8.42 -31.51
C SER A 65 -35.44 9.62 -31.16
N SER A 66 -35.00 9.72 -29.90
CA SER A 66 -34.07 10.76 -29.44
C SER A 66 -32.69 10.67 -30.12
N CYS A 67 -32.13 9.47 -30.27
CA CYS A 67 -30.87 9.25 -30.97
C CYS A 67 -30.99 9.65 -32.45
N ILE A 68 -32.04 9.23 -33.13
CA ILE A 68 -32.30 9.59 -34.53
C ILE A 68 -32.49 11.11 -34.65
N ALA A 69 -33.26 11.73 -33.77
CA ALA A 69 -33.46 13.18 -33.77
C ALA A 69 -32.14 13.95 -33.59
N SER A 70 -31.20 13.45 -32.79
CA SER A 70 -29.88 14.06 -32.62
C SER A 70 -28.96 13.98 -33.85
N ILE A 71 -29.25 13.09 -34.79
CA ILE A 71 -28.54 13.02 -36.08
C ILE A 71 -28.95 14.20 -36.97
N PHE A 72 -30.23 14.59 -36.89
CA PHE A 72 -30.83 15.61 -37.75
C PHE A 72 -30.97 16.98 -37.08
N SER A 73 -30.66 17.11 -35.79
CA SER A 73 -30.74 18.36 -35.03
C SER A 73 -29.48 18.60 -34.20
N GLU A 74 -28.76 19.68 -34.51
CA GLU A 74 -27.60 20.12 -33.73
C GLU A 74 -27.96 20.49 -32.29
N GLU A 75 -29.14 21.05 -32.06
CA GLU A 75 -29.60 21.46 -30.72
C GLU A 75 -29.78 20.24 -29.81
N ILE A 76 -30.43 19.19 -30.33
CA ILE A 76 -30.60 17.92 -29.61
C ILE A 76 -29.24 17.26 -29.37
N ARG A 77 -28.32 17.31 -30.35
CA ARG A 77 -26.96 16.79 -30.20
C ARG A 77 -26.15 17.53 -29.13
N LYS A 78 -26.23 18.87 -29.09
CA LYS A 78 -25.62 19.69 -28.03
C LYS A 78 -26.19 19.33 -26.66
N ARG A 79 -27.51 19.19 -26.55
CA ARG A 79 -28.17 18.75 -25.30
C ARG A 79 -27.73 17.36 -24.87
N HIS A 80 -27.58 16.40 -25.79
CA HIS A 80 -27.07 15.07 -25.48
C HIS A 80 -25.62 15.09 -24.98
N ASN A 81 -24.76 15.89 -25.61
CA ASN A 81 -23.38 16.06 -25.16
C ASN A 81 -23.33 16.68 -23.75
N GLN A 82 -24.15 17.69 -23.49
CA GLN A 82 -24.24 18.32 -22.16
C GLN A 82 -24.74 17.32 -21.10
N ILE A 83 -25.80 16.55 -21.40
CA ILE A 83 -26.28 15.48 -20.51
C ILE A 83 -25.18 14.45 -20.24
N ARG A 84 -24.41 14.09 -21.26
CA ARG A 84 -23.29 13.15 -21.11
C ARG A 84 -22.22 13.72 -20.18
N GLU A 85 -21.81 14.96 -20.38
CA GLU A 85 -20.80 15.64 -19.56
C GLU A 85 -21.25 15.71 -18.10
N GLU A 86 -22.47 16.17 -17.84
CA GLU A 86 -23.03 16.24 -16.48
C GLU A 86 -23.04 14.87 -15.77
N VAL A 87 -23.49 13.83 -16.47
CA VAL A 87 -23.51 12.46 -15.92
C VAL A 87 -22.09 11.93 -15.68
N GLN A 88 -21.17 12.22 -16.59
CA GLN A 88 -19.76 11.82 -16.43
C GLN A 88 -19.15 12.50 -15.21
N ASP A 89 -19.40 13.79 -15.01
CA ASP A 89 -18.92 14.55 -13.85
C ASP A 89 -19.54 14.03 -12.55
N ASP A 90 -20.83 13.70 -12.56
CA ASP A 90 -21.53 13.10 -11.42
C ASP A 90 -20.92 11.76 -11.00
N LEU A 91 -20.64 10.89 -11.98
CA LEU A 91 -20.01 9.59 -11.73
C LEU A 91 -18.56 9.75 -11.29
N LEU A 92 -17.81 10.67 -11.89
CA LEU A 92 -16.44 10.99 -11.49
C LEU A 92 -16.38 11.52 -10.06
N ASN A 93 -17.32 12.38 -9.67
CA ASN A 93 -17.44 12.85 -8.30
C ASN A 93 -17.75 11.70 -7.33
N ALA A 94 -18.70 10.82 -7.69
CA ALA A 94 -18.99 9.63 -6.89
C ALA A 94 -17.75 8.70 -6.75
N ILE A 95 -17.04 8.44 -7.85
CA ILE A 95 -15.78 7.68 -7.84
C ILE A 95 -14.74 8.35 -6.94
N GLY A 96 -14.58 9.67 -7.02
CA GLY A 96 -13.67 10.44 -6.18
C GLY A 96 -14.01 10.31 -4.70
N ILE A 97 -15.30 10.42 -4.33
CA ILE A 97 -15.78 10.19 -2.96
C ILE A 97 -15.41 8.79 -2.47
N LEU A 98 -15.69 7.76 -3.29
CA LEU A 98 -15.39 6.37 -2.94
C LEU A 98 -13.88 6.11 -2.78
N LYS A 99 -13.04 6.67 -3.67
CA LYS A 99 -11.58 6.56 -3.59
C LYS A 99 -11.03 7.26 -2.34
N ASN A 100 -11.50 8.48 -2.05
CA ASN A 100 -11.06 9.27 -0.89
C ASN A 100 -11.40 8.61 0.44
N HIS A 101 -12.51 7.86 0.50
CA HIS A 101 -12.98 7.20 1.71
C HIS A 101 -12.62 5.72 1.78
N TYR A 102 -11.87 5.19 0.80
CA TYR A 102 -11.42 3.80 0.81
C TYR A 102 -10.72 3.39 2.13
N PRO A 103 -9.77 4.18 2.69
CA PRO A 103 -9.11 3.81 3.96
C PRO A 103 -10.08 3.71 5.14
N TYR A 104 -11.12 4.56 5.16
CA TYR A 104 -12.18 4.51 6.16
C TYR A 104 -13.03 3.24 5.99
N ILE A 105 -13.49 2.95 4.77
CA ILE A 105 -14.33 1.80 4.46
C ILE A 105 -13.58 0.48 4.71
N TYR A 106 -12.28 0.45 4.46
CA TYR A 106 -11.45 -0.69 4.78
C TYR A 106 -11.45 -1.01 6.29
N LYS A 107 -11.35 0.02 7.16
CA LYS A 107 -11.46 -0.16 8.62
C LYS A 107 -12.84 -0.67 9.05
N LEU A 108 -13.90 -0.38 8.28
CA LEU A 108 -15.26 -0.86 8.57
C LEU A 108 -15.42 -2.37 8.38
N GLU A 109 -14.55 -3.06 7.64
CA GLU A 109 -14.59 -4.52 7.49
C GLU A 109 -14.45 -5.26 8.83
N GLN A 110 -13.76 -4.65 9.80
CA GLN A 110 -13.56 -5.21 11.14
C GLN A 110 -14.55 -4.64 12.18
N GLY A 111 -15.51 -3.83 11.74
CA GLY A 111 -16.46 -3.12 12.59
C GLY A 111 -17.70 -3.93 12.97
N SER A 112 -18.76 -3.21 13.39
CA SER A 112 -20.08 -3.77 13.68
C SER A 112 -20.72 -4.42 12.44
N PRO A 113 -21.78 -5.24 12.60
CA PRO A 113 -22.46 -5.85 11.45
C PRO A 113 -22.95 -4.85 10.39
N SER A 114 -23.37 -3.65 10.80
CA SER A 114 -23.75 -2.57 9.88
C SER A 114 -22.56 -2.00 9.10
N HIS A 115 -21.41 -1.82 9.76
CA HIS A 115 -20.15 -1.41 9.13
C HIS A 115 -19.65 -2.46 8.12
N GLN A 116 -19.72 -3.74 8.48
CA GLN A 116 -19.38 -4.85 7.60
C GLN A 116 -20.31 -4.90 6.38
N ALA A 117 -21.61 -4.62 6.55
CA ALA A 117 -22.56 -4.55 5.45
C ALA A 117 -22.24 -3.41 4.47
N LEU A 118 -21.89 -2.22 4.98
CA LEU A 118 -21.47 -1.08 4.15
C LEU A 118 -20.19 -1.39 3.38
N ALA A 119 -19.19 -1.98 4.03
CA ALA A 119 -17.94 -2.39 3.37
C ALA A 119 -18.19 -3.45 2.29
N LYS A 120 -18.99 -4.48 2.57
CA LYS A 120 -19.40 -5.48 1.58
C LYS A 120 -20.11 -4.85 0.38
N ARG A 121 -21.05 -3.93 0.64
CA ARG A 121 -21.75 -3.17 -0.42
C ARG A 121 -20.76 -2.43 -1.28
N PHE A 122 -19.84 -1.67 -0.68
CA PHE A 122 -18.79 -0.94 -1.38
C PHE A 122 -17.98 -1.82 -2.34
N PHE A 123 -17.41 -2.93 -1.84
CA PHE A 123 -16.61 -3.82 -2.68
C PHE A 123 -17.42 -4.49 -3.79
N SER A 124 -18.68 -4.86 -3.50
CA SER A 124 -19.56 -5.45 -4.52
C SER A 124 -19.93 -4.46 -5.62
N THR A 125 -20.20 -3.20 -5.26
CA THR A 125 -20.57 -2.13 -6.19
C THR A 125 -19.42 -1.78 -7.10
N ILE A 126 -18.20 -1.64 -6.55
CA ILE A 126 -16.99 -1.39 -7.34
C ILE A 126 -16.71 -2.55 -8.29
N LYS A 127 -16.82 -3.80 -7.83
CA LYS A 127 -16.63 -4.99 -8.68
C LYS A 127 -17.61 -4.98 -9.86
N ASN A 128 -18.89 -4.72 -9.59
CA ASN A 128 -19.92 -4.71 -10.63
C ASN A 128 -19.73 -3.54 -11.61
N PHE A 129 -19.33 -2.36 -11.11
CA PHE A 129 -19.03 -1.20 -11.93
C PHE A 129 -17.81 -1.43 -12.85
N ASN A 130 -16.70 -1.93 -12.30
CA ASN A 130 -15.50 -2.23 -13.09
C ASN A 130 -15.80 -3.30 -14.16
N ALA A 131 -16.54 -4.36 -13.81
CA ALA A 131 -16.95 -5.40 -14.76
C ALA A 131 -17.82 -4.86 -15.91
N LEU A 132 -18.66 -3.86 -15.65
CA LEU A 132 -19.46 -3.18 -16.68
C LEU A 132 -18.57 -2.40 -17.64
N ILE A 133 -17.49 -1.79 -17.13
CA ILE A 133 -16.58 -0.94 -17.91
C ILE A 133 -15.52 -1.76 -18.66
N ASP A 134 -15.10 -2.90 -18.12
CA ASP A 134 -14.16 -3.85 -18.74
C ASP A 134 -14.69 -4.54 -20.01
N LEU A 135 -15.96 -4.32 -20.37
CA LEU A 135 -16.53 -4.80 -21.63
C LEU A 135 -15.84 -4.13 -22.81
N ASN A 136 -14.84 -4.81 -23.38
CA ASN A 136 -14.07 -4.33 -24.52
C ASN A 136 -14.99 -4.06 -25.72
N PRO A 137 -14.96 -2.86 -26.32
CA PRO A 137 -15.80 -2.54 -27.47
C PRO A 137 -15.57 -3.44 -28.69
N ASP A 138 -14.36 -3.99 -28.82
CA ASP A 138 -13.99 -4.89 -29.91
C ASP A 138 -14.41 -6.34 -29.63
N ASP A 139 -14.52 -6.76 -28.36
CA ASP A 139 -14.84 -8.13 -27.95
C ASP A 139 -16.37 -8.41 -28.00
N VAL A 140 -17.18 -7.35 -27.83
CA VAL A 140 -18.65 -7.40 -27.96
C VAL A 140 -19.09 -7.48 -29.43
N SER A 141 -18.27 -7.00 -30.37
CA SER A 141 -18.54 -7.14 -31.82
C SER A 141 -18.59 -8.60 -32.28
N GLN A 142 -17.88 -9.50 -31.57
CA GLN A 142 -17.86 -10.94 -31.86
C GLN A 142 -18.94 -11.73 -31.11
N LYS A 143 -19.46 -11.22 -29.98
CA LYS A 143 -20.45 -11.92 -29.13
C LYS A 143 -21.90 -11.42 -29.28
N SER A 144 -22.14 -10.35 -30.05
CA SER A 144 -23.46 -9.74 -30.22
C SER A 144 -24.27 -10.38 -31.38
N SER A 145 -25.05 -11.42 -31.09
CA SER A 145 -25.88 -12.15 -32.07
C SER A 145 -27.19 -11.45 -32.50
N GLY A 146 -27.39 -10.16 -32.21
CA GLY A 146 -28.66 -9.47 -32.48
C GLY A 146 -28.50 -8.19 -33.31
N PHE A 147 -29.03 -8.18 -34.54
CA PHE A 147 -29.09 -7.01 -35.45
C PHE A 147 -29.55 -5.72 -34.75
N TRP A 148 -30.59 -5.81 -33.91
CA TRP A 148 -31.12 -4.68 -33.14
C TRP A 148 -30.14 -4.12 -32.10
N ARG A 149 -29.26 -4.95 -31.53
CA ARG A 149 -28.23 -4.49 -30.58
C ARG A 149 -27.14 -3.70 -31.30
N THR A 150 -26.74 -4.12 -32.49
CA THR A 150 -25.73 -3.43 -33.32
C THR A 150 -26.23 -2.06 -33.77
N ILE A 151 -27.46 -1.99 -34.31
CA ILE A 151 -28.07 -0.71 -34.73
C ILE A 151 -28.20 0.24 -33.55
N ARG A 152 -28.63 -0.28 -32.40
CA ARG A 152 -28.79 0.53 -31.20
C ARG A 152 -27.46 1.11 -30.71
N SER A 153 -26.41 0.29 -30.65
CA SER A 153 -25.07 0.76 -30.28
C SER A 153 -24.57 1.85 -31.23
N TYR A 154 -24.75 1.63 -32.53
CA TYR A 154 -24.39 2.59 -33.57
C TYR A 154 -25.14 3.92 -33.41
N LEU A 155 -26.46 3.88 -33.21
CA LEU A 155 -27.28 5.09 -33.02
C LEU A 155 -26.93 5.85 -31.73
N CYS A 156 -26.68 5.14 -30.62
CA CYS A 156 -26.25 5.78 -29.38
C CYS A 156 -24.86 6.42 -29.51
N ARG A 157 -23.97 5.81 -30.30
CA ARG A 157 -22.63 6.35 -30.59
C ARG A 157 -22.70 7.61 -31.44
N ILE A 158 -23.48 7.61 -32.52
CA ILE A 158 -23.65 8.79 -33.38
C ILE A 158 -24.41 9.89 -32.64
N GLY A 159 -25.43 9.51 -31.87
CA GLY A 159 -26.24 10.46 -31.09
C GLY A 159 -25.55 11.04 -29.85
N GLY A 160 -24.27 10.73 -29.61
CA GLY A 160 -23.45 11.31 -28.55
C GLY A 160 -23.75 10.79 -27.14
N LEU A 161 -24.50 9.69 -27.01
CA LEU A 161 -25.00 9.15 -25.74
C LEU A 161 -24.24 7.90 -25.25
N SER A 162 -23.31 7.37 -26.06
CA SER A 162 -22.37 6.36 -25.62
C SER A 162 -21.31 6.96 -24.70
N ILE A 163 -20.94 6.22 -23.66
CA ILE A 163 -19.76 6.55 -22.86
C ILE A 163 -18.53 6.59 -23.77
N THR A 164 -17.74 7.66 -23.63
CA THR A 164 -16.51 7.85 -24.39
C THR A 164 -15.46 6.83 -23.93
N LYS A 165 -14.58 6.37 -24.84
CA LYS A 165 -13.39 5.56 -24.46
C LYS A 165 -12.59 6.21 -23.32
N ARG A 166 -12.58 7.55 -23.27
CA ARG A 166 -11.97 8.34 -22.20
C ARG A 166 -12.56 8.05 -20.81
N PHE A 167 -13.87 7.82 -20.70
CA PHE A 167 -14.51 7.47 -19.43
C PHE A 167 -14.35 5.98 -19.07
N ILE A 168 -14.17 5.11 -20.07
CA ILE A 168 -13.84 3.68 -19.86
C ILE A 168 -12.51 3.52 -19.10
N CYS A 169 -11.60 4.48 -19.24
CA CYS A 169 -10.34 4.49 -18.50
C CYS A 169 -10.49 4.74 -16.99
N ASN A 170 -11.66 5.15 -16.49
CA ASN A 170 -11.88 5.49 -15.07
C ASN A 170 -12.30 4.30 -14.20
N GLN A 171 -11.76 3.12 -14.48
CA GLN A 171 -11.88 1.99 -13.56
C GLN A 171 -11.46 2.39 -12.16
N ILE A 172 -12.17 1.87 -11.16
CA ILE A 172 -11.82 2.08 -9.77
C ILE A 172 -10.77 1.04 -9.42
N LEU A 173 -9.51 1.40 -9.67
CA LEU A 173 -8.36 0.67 -9.16
C LEU A 173 -8.25 0.98 -7.67
N LEU A 174 -8.52 -0.02 -6.84
CA LEU A 174 -8.30 0.06 -5.40
C LEU A 174 -6.93 -0.55 -5.07
N PRO A 175 -6.25 -0.07 -4.01
CA PRO A 175 -5.05 -0.69 -3.52
C PRO A 175 -5.37 -2.13 -3.07
N ASN A 176 -4.37 -3.02 -3.15
CA ASN A 176 -4.55 -4.36 -2.60
C ASN A 176 -4.84 -4.31 -1.11
N ARG A 177 -5.84 -5.08 -0.67
CA ARG A 177 -6.38 -5.08 0.72
C ARG A 177 -5.29 -5.14 1.79
N GLN A 178 -4.16 -5.76 1.50
CA GLN A 178 -3.08 -6.04 2.44
C GLN A 178 -2.06 -4.90 2.58
N SER A 179 -1.99 -3.94 1.65
CA SER A 179 -1.09 -2.77 1.79
C SER A 179 -1.50 -1.83 2.93
N LEU A 180 -2.72 -2.00 3.46
CA LEU A 180 -3.24 -1.29 4.63
C LEU A 180 -3.15 -2.11 5.94
N GLU A 181 -2.90 -3.43 5.87
CA GLU A 181 -2.87 -4.32 7.05
C GLU A 181 -1.56 -4.31 7.82
N GLU A 182 -0.45 -3.89 7.21
CA GLU A 182 0.88 -4.00 7.83
C GLU A 182 0.94 -3.37 9.23
N ASP A 183 0.08 -2.39 9.52
CA ASP A 183 0.05 -1.67 10.80
C ASP A 183 -1.16 -1.94 11.71
N SER A 184 -2.21 -2.66 11.28
CA SER A 184 -3.29 -3.05 12.23
C SER A 184 -2.77 -4.03 13.28
N SER A 185 -1.81 -4.87 12.89
CA SER A 185 -1.05 -5.75 13.78
C SER A 185 -0.13 -4.97 14.75
N ILE A 186 0.46 -3.85 14.30
CA ILE A 186 1.39 -3.03 15.09
C ILE A 186 0.63 -2.06 16.01
N LYS A 187 -0.54 -1.55 15.60
CA LYS A 187 -1.44 -0.77 16.49
C LYS A 187 -2.02 -1.63 17.61
N LEU A 188 -2.33 -2.91 17.38
CA LEU A 188 -2.72 -3.84 18.46
C LEU A 188 -1.57 -4.13 19.45
N LEU A 189 -0.32 -4.09 18.99
CA LEU A 189 0.88 -4.14 19.85
C LEU A 189 1.09 -2.83 20.61
N ASN A 190 1.07 -1.68 19.93
CA ASN A 190 1.34 -0.37 20.52
C ASN A 190 0.25 0.12 21.49
N LYS A 191 -1.03 -0.24 21.27
CA LYS A 191 -2.11 0.07 22.21
C LYS A 191 -2.04 -0.76 23.50
N ARG A 192 -1.35 -1.92 23.49
CA ARG A 192 -1.00 -2.68 24.70
C ARG A 192 0.25 -2.12 25.41
N PHE A 193 1.20 -1.52 24.67
CA PHE A 193 2.40 -0.90 25.27
C PHE A 193 2.13 0.45 25.95
N GLN A 194 1.14 1.24 25.50
CA GLN A 194 0.79 2.52 26.17
C GLN A 194 0.06 2.36 27.52
N ILE A 195 -0.43 1.16 27.86
CA ILE A 195 -1.05 0.89 29.16
C ILE A 195 0.02 0.57 30.24
N GLN A 196 1.30 0.42 29.88
CA GLN A 196 2.37 0.10 30.84
C GLN A 196 3.41 1.22 31.06
N SER A 197 3.33 2.34 30.36
CA SER A 197 4.24 3.47 30.54
C SER A 197 3.70 4.53 31.51
N GLN A 198 3.40 4.10 32.74
CA GLN A 198 3.43 4.94 33.94
C GLN A 198 3.94 4.08 35.10
N THR A 199 5.26 3.84 35.13
CA THR A 199 6.06 3.74 36.35
C THR A 199 7.53 3.70 35.95
N THR A 200 8.33 4.25 36.83
CA THR A 200 9.66 4.82 36.64
C THR A 200 10.80 3.81 36.49
N THR A 201 11.91 4.33 35.93
CA THR A 201 13.33 4.00 36.17
C THR A 201 13.95 2.72 35.56
N THR A 202 14.91 2.98 34.66
CA THR A 202 16.21 2.29 34.42
C THR A 202 16.25 0.77 34.34
N ASP A 203 16.51 0.21 33.15
CA ASP A 203 17.75 -0.53 32.88
C ASP A 203 17.85 -1.04 31.43
N LYS A 204 19.05 -1.50 31.10
CA LYS A 204 19.74 -1.61 29.81
C LYS A 204 19.14 -2.56 28.76
N VAL A 205 19.47 -2.22 27.51
CA VAL A 205 19.31 -2.99 26.27
C VAL A 205 20.16 -4.26 26.33
N SER A 206 19.58 -5.36 26.79
CA SER A 206 19.84 -6.77 26.41
C SER A 206 19.02 -7.65 27.37
N ASN A 207 18.28 -8.62 26.82
CA ASN A 207 17.27 -9.46 27.48
C ASN A 207 15.83 -8.92 27.46
N LEU A 208 15.14 -9.16 26.34
CA LEU A 208 13.67 -9.09 26.23
C LEU A 208 12.99 -10.34 26.86
N PHE A 209 13.48 -10.75 28.02
CA PHE A 209 12.77 -11.58 28.99
C PHE A 209 13.06 -10.98 30.35
N GLN A 210 12.06 -10.31 30.94
CA GLN A 210 11.66 -10.41 32.35
C GLN A 210 10.89 -9.17 32.79
N SER A 211 9.59 -9.33 32.95
CA SER A 211 8.82 -8.67 34.01
C SER A 211 7.42 -9.29 34.10
N THR A 212 7.37 -10.54 34.52
CA THR A 212 6.39 -11.13 35.45
C THR A 212 7.01 -12.45 35.88
N LYS A 213 7.28 -12.64 37.18
CA LYS A 213 7.85 -13.84 37.84
C LYS A 213 8.58 -14.85 36.92
N THR A 214 9.91 -14.85 36.97
CA THR A 214 10.80 -15.81 36.29
C THR A 214 10.47 -17.27 36.65
N LEU A 215 9.59 -17.90 35.88
CA LEU A 215 9.73 -19.31 35.55
C LEU A 215 10.67 -19.38 34.33
N ASP A 216 11.67 -20.23 34.40
CA ASP A 216 12.61 -20.49 33.32
C ASP A 216 11.85 -21.14 32.13
N HIS A 217 11.49 -20.32 31.13
CA HIS A 217 10.69 -20.74 29.97
C HIS A 217 11.57 -21.21 28.80
N HIS A 218 12.87 -21.40 29.00
CA HIS A 218 13.78 -21.85 27.94
C HIS A 218 13.31 -23.16 27.27
N GLN A 219 12.84 -24.13 28.07
CA GLN A 219 12.37 -25.42 27.56
C GLN A 219 11.06 -25.32 26.75
N ASP A 220 10.14 -24.44 27.16
CA ASP A 220 8.88 -24.20 26.44
C ASP A 220 9.17 -23.50 25.09
N THR A 221 10.16 -22.60 25.09
CA THR A 221 10.62 -21.85 23.93
C THR A 221 11.28 -22.75 22.88
N GLU A 222 12.16 -23.66 23.31
CA GLU A 222 12.77 -24.65 22.41
C GLU A 222 11.74 -25.60 21.81
N LEU A 223 10.78 -26.08 22.62
CA LEU A 223 9.66 -26.87 22.14
C LEU A 223 8.81 -26.12 21.12
N PHE A 224 8.54 -24.85 21.40
CA PHE A 224 7.79 -23.99 20.51
C PHE A 224 8.52 -23.80 19.18
N TRP A 225 9.84 -23.57 19.18
CA TRP A 225 10.65 -23.51 17.96
C TRP A 225 10.64 -24.81 17.17
N MET A 226 10.76 -25.98 17.82
CA MET A 226 10.67 -27.27 17.14
C MET A 226 9.30 -27.48 16.49
N LYS A 227 8.22 -27.05 17.15
CA LYS A 227 6.87 -27.11 16.58
C LYS A 227 6.70 -26.10 15.44
N ALA A 228 7.23 -24.89 15.58
CA ALA A 228 7.23 -23.88 14.52
C ALA A 228 7.94 -24.38 13.26
N LEU A 229 9.13 -24.98 13.40
CA LEU A 229 9.88 -25.63 12.32
C LEU A 229 9.03 -26.70 11.61
N SER A 230 8.46 -27.63 12.38
CA SER A 230 7.62 -28.69 11.81
C SER A 230 6.40 -28.13 11.07
N LEU A 231 5.77 -27.08 11.61
CA LEU A 231 4.62 -26.43 10.99
C LEU A 231 4.97 -25.67 9.70
N LEU A 232 6.11 -24.98 9.67
CA LEU A 232 6.62 -24.29 8.48
C LEU A 232 6.92 -25.29 7.35
N ARG A 233 7.62 -26.38 7.67
CA ARG A 233 7.91 -27.45 6.70
C ARG A 233 6.64 -28.12 6.18
N ASN A 234 5.68 -28.42 7.05
CA ASN A 234 4.38 -28.98 6.64
C ASN A 234 3.57 -28.02 5.78
N LYS A 235 3.78 -26.70 5.93
CA LYS A 235 3.17 -25.68 5.07
C LYS A 235 3.90 -25.48 3.74
N GLY A 236 5.03 -26.15 3.52
CA GLY A 236 5.83 -25.99 2.31
C GLY A 236 6.62 -24.67 2.27
N VAL A 237 6.91 -24.06 3.43
CA VAL A 237 7.74 -22.84 3.45
C VAL A 237 9.16 -23.22 3.05
N TYR A 238 9.61 -22.68 1.92
CA TYR A 238 10.94 -22.92 1.40
C TYR A 238 11.97 -21.95 1.99
N PHE A 239 13.08 -22.52 2.47
CA PHE A 239 14.31 -21.85 2.88
C PHE A 239 15.46 -22.51 2.13
N ASP A 240 16.53 -21.78 1.83
CA ASP A 240 17.66 -22.32 1.07
C ASP A 240 18.55 -23.25 1.88
N SER A 241 18.53 -23.08 3.21
CA SER A 241 19.28 -23.92 4.14
C SER A 241 18.53 -24.08 5.46
N ILE A 242 18.88 -25.15 6.18
CA ILE A 242 18.36 -25.40 7.53
C ILE A 242 18.89 -24.32 8.49
N GLU A 243 20.09 -23.82 8.25
CA GLU A 243 20.72 -22.74 9.01
C GLU A 243 19.91 -21.43 8.92
N GLU A 244 19.46 -21.05 7.73
CA GLU A 244 18.62 -19.87 7.52
C GLU A 244 17.22 -20.03 8.12
N GLU A 245 16.62 -21.22 7.98
CA GLU A 245 15.35 -21.55 8.64
C GLU A 245 15.45 -21.38 10.16
N LEU A 246 16.51 -21.93 10.77
CA LEU A 246 16.77 -21.82 12.21
C LEU A 246 17.09 -20.39 12.63
N LYS A 247 17.87 -19.65 11.85
CA LYS A 247 18.21 -18.25 12.09
C LYS A 247 16.92 -17.40 12.10
N CYS A 248 16.08 -17.54 11.08
CA CYS A 248 14.82 -16.82 10.95
C CYS A 248 13.88 -17.07 12.15
N ILE A 249 13.75 -18.33 12.57
CA ILE A 249 12.89 -18.71 13.70
C ILE A 249 13.45 -18.22 15.03
N LYS A 250 14.76 -18.35 15.27
CA LYS A 250 15.37 -17.93 16.55
C LYS A 250 15.41 -16.42 16.71
N GLN A 251 15.58 -15.68 15.61
CA GLN A 251 15.62 -14.21 15.63
C GLN A 251 14.21 -13.59 15.74
N SER A 252 13.16 -14.34 15.39
CA SER A 252 11.78 -13.86 15.50
C SER A 252 11.31 -13.87 16.96
N PRO A 253 10.86 -12.74 17.54
CA PRO A 253 10.44 -12.68 18.94
C PRO A 253 9.19 -13.53 19.20
N ILE A 254 9.16 -14.20 20.35
CA ILE A 254 7.99 -14.95 20.83
C ILE A 254 7.28 -14.15 21.92
N TYR A 255 5.97 -14.02 21.77
CA TYR A 255 5.09 -13.35 22.71
C TYR A 255 4.29 -14.39 23.49
N GLY A 256 4.34 -14.33 24.82
CA GLY A 256 3.59 -15.22 25.70
C GLY A 256 2.41 -14.49 26.36
N THR A 257 1.25 -15.13 26.44
CA THR A 257 0.09 -14.68 27.24
C THR A 257 -0.32 -15.80 28.19
N LEU A 258 -0.40 -15.50 29.49
CA LEU A 258 -0.85 -16.44 30.52
C LEU A 258 -2.33 -16.18 30.83
N THR A 259 -3.16 -17.21 30.71
CA THR A 259 -4.57 -17.19 31.10
C THR A 259 -4.83 -18.22 32.20
N PRO A 260 -5.44 -17.82 33.35
CA PRO A 260 -5.84 -18.78 34.37
C PRO A 260 -7.00 -19.62 33.82
N ASN A 261 -6.95 -20.94 34.03
CA ASN A 261 -8.07 -21.81 33.66
C ASN A 261 -9.21 -21.59 34.67
N GLN A 262 -10.35 -21.06 34.20
CA GLN A 262 -11.56 -20.94 35.02
C GLN A 262 -12.17 -22.32 35.23
N SER A 263 -11.68 -23.05 36.22
CA SER A 263 -12.42 -24.16 36.82
C SER A 263 -13.23 -23.62 38.00
N ASP A 264 -14.54 -23.88 38.00
CA ASP A 264 -15.45 -23.64 39.12
C ASP A 264 -14.90 -24.28 40.41
N GLY A 265 -14.27 -23.50 41.27
CA GLY A 265 -13.72 -23.97 42.54
C GLY A 265 -12.51 -23.17 43.01
N ALA A 266 -12.44 -22.88 44.30
CA ALA A 266 -11.64 -21.82 44.95
C ALA A 266 -10.10 -21.94 44.88
N TYR A 267 -9.51 -22.76 44.01
CA TYR A 267 -8.06 -22.82 43.81
C TYR A 267 -7.76 -23.09 42.32
N CYS A 268 -7.29 -22.06 41.60
CA CYS A 268 -6.87 -22.19 40.20
C CYS A 268 -5.46 -22.80 40.15
N GLU A 269 -5.38 -24.13 40.03
CA GLU A 269 -4.13 -24.90 40.02
C GLU A 269 -3.49 -25.04 38.63
N SER A 270 -4.14 -24.55 37.56
CA SER A 270 -3.62 -24.64 36.19
C SER A 270 -3.76 -23.34 35.39
N TRP A 271 -2.74 -23.06 34.59
CA TRP A 271 -2.62 -21.90 33.72
C TRP A 271 -2.40 -22.37 32.29
N THR A 272 -2.96 -21.66 31.33
CA THR A 272 -2.66 -21.84 29.91
C THR A 272 -1.70 -20.74 29.46
N LEU A 273 -0.55 -21.14 28.93
CA LEU A 273 0.43 -20.25 28.29
C LEU A 273 0.22 -20.33 26.78
N GLU A 274 -0.30 -19.26 26.18
CA GLU A 274 -0.33 -19.10 24.73
C GLU A 274 0.95 -18.42 24.26
N MET A 275 1.68 -19.07 23.35
CA MET A 275 2.85 -18.54 22.70
C MET A 275 2.52 -18.21 21.24
N LYS A 276 2.95 -17.03 20.80
CA LYS A 276 2.75 -16.53 19.44
C LYS A 276 4.05 -15.99 18.88
N GLN A 277 4.40 -16.41 17.67
CA GLN A 277 5.57 -15.94 16.94
C GLN A 277 5.17 -15.50 15.54
N VAL A 278 5.73 -14.38 15.11
CA VAL A 278 5.56 -13.85 13.75
C VAL A 278 6.88 -14.02 13.01
N ILE A 279 6.87 -14.83 11.96
CA ILE A 279 8.05 -15.21 11.19
C ILE A 279 7.90 -14.62 9.79
N LYS A 280 8.92 -13.90 9.34
CA LYS A 280 8.96 -13.22 8.03
C LYS A 280 10.18 -13.71 7.24
N PRO A 281 10.07 -14.85 6.55
CA PRO A 281 11.22 -15.43 5.86
C PRO A 281 11.55 -14.68 4.57
N PHE A 282 10.58 -13.99 3.98
CA PHE A 282 10.75 -13.23 2.74
C PHE A 282 9.83 -11.99 2.77
N PRO A 283 10.16 -10.87 2.08
CA PRO A 283 9.27 -9.74 2.00
C PRO A 283 7.91 -10.16 1.45
N GLY A 284 6.87 -9.70 2.13
CA GLY A 284 5.50 -10.05 1.81
C GLY A 284 5.08 -11.48 2.14
N GLU A 285 5.88 -12.22 2.89
CA GLU A 285 5.47 -13.43 3.56
C GLU A 285 5.47 -13.22 5.07
N LYS A 286 4.33 -13.52 5.70
CA LYS A 286 4.20 -13.48 7.15
C LYS A 286 3.51 -14.75 7.62
N TYR A 287 4.22 -15.51 8.44
CA TYR A 287 3.71 -16.70 9.09
C TYR A 287 3.50 -16.40 10.57
N ILE A 288 2.30 -16.66 11.05
CA ILE A 288 1.95 -16.52 12.46
C ILE A 288 1.81 -17.93 13.02
N VAL A 289 2.76 -18.31 13.86
CA VAL A 289 2.73 -19.56 14.59
C VAL A 289 2.14 -19.29 15.96
N VAL A 290 1.12 -20.07 16.34
CA VAL A 290 0.50 -20.02 17.66
C VAL A 290 0.50 -21.43 18.24
N GLY A 291 0.74 -21.54 19.54
CA GLY A 291 0.70 -22.79 20.27
C GLY A 291 0.42 -22.55 21.75
N GLN A 292 -0.22 -23.51 22.41
CA GLN A 292 -0.59 -23.38 23.81
C GLN A 292 0.03 -24.49 24.65
N PHE A 293 0.42 -24.14 25.87
CA PHE A 293 0.99 -25.04 26.86
C PHE A 293 0.18 -24.96 28.15
N MET A 294 -0.05 -26.10 28.79
CA MET A 294 -0.66 -26.18 30.12
C MET A 294 0.44 -26.17 31.18
N LYS A 295 0.32 -25.28 32.16
CA LYS A 295 1.21 -25.08 33.31
C LYS A 295 0.46 -25.43 34.58
N HIS A 296 1.09 -26.16 35.49
CA HIS A 296 0.50 -26.55 36.78
C HIS A 296 1.20 -25.76 37.89
N SER A 297 0.43 -25.25 38.87
CA SER A 297 0.88 -24.35 39.94
C SER A 297 2.02 -24.92 40.81
N HIS A 298 2.14 -26.25 40.88
CA HIS A 298 3.07 -26.93 41.79
C HIS A 298 4.35 -27.46 41.15
N ALA A 299 4.56 -27.23 39.86
CA ALA A 299 5.75 -27.74 39.19
C ALA A 299 6.55 -26.58 38.56
N ALA A 300 7.82 -26.46 38.93
CA ALA A 300 8.85 -25.81 38.11
C ALA A 300 9.08 -26.56 36.77
N ALA A 301 8.16 -27.46 36.40
CA ALA A 301 8.27 -28.34 35.26
C ALA A 301 7.77 -27.67 33.99
N ARG A 302 8.43 -28.10 32.90
CA ARG A 302 8.07 -27.93 31.50
C ARG A 302 6.55 -27.88 31.27
N GLY A 303 6.09 -26.88 30.52
CA GLY A 303 4.71 -26.82 30.09
C GLY A 303 4.36 -28.02 29.20
N VAL A 304 3.19 -28.60 29.40
CA VAL A 304 2.71 -29.70 28.55
C VAL A 304 2.00 -29.08 27.34
N PRO A 305 2.46 -29.32 26.09
CA PRO A 305 1.80 -28.76 24.91
C PRO A 305 0.37 -29.30 24.82
N ILE A 306 -0.60 -28.40 24.68
CA ILE A 306 -2.00 -28.77 24.53
C ILE A 306 -2.19 -29.39 23.14
N PRO A 307 -2.73 -30.63 23.03
CA PRO A 307 -2.98 -31.25 21.74
C PRO A 307 -3.82 -30.36 20.82
N ASN A 308 -3.49 -30.31 19.54
CA ASN A 308 -4.18 -29.51 18.51
C ASN A 308 -4.24 -27.99 18.74
N SER A 309 -3.52 -27.46 19.73
CA SER A 309 -3.43 -26.00 19.95
C SER A 309 -2.41 -25.31 19.06
N PHE A 310 -1.55 -26.07 18.38
CA PHE A 310 -0.49 -25.57 17.52
C PHE A 310 -1.01 -25.41 16.10
N PHE A 311 -0.99 -24.19 15.60
CA PHE A 311 -1.37 -23.89 14.23
C PHE A 311 -0.48 -22.79 13.64
N ILE A 312 -0.45 -22.79 12.31
CA ILE A 312 0.27 -21.78 11.53
C ILE A 312 -0.71 -21.16 10.55
N THR A 313 -0.78 -19.84 10.56
CA THR A 313 -1.49 -19.07 9.53
C THR A 313 -0.47 -18.34 8.68
N ALA A 314 -0.68 -18.38 7.37
CA ALA A 314 0.10 -17.60 6.41
C ALA A 314 -0.77 -16.41 5.98
N THR A 315 -0.21 -15.22 6.11
CA THR A 315 -0.78 -13.99 5.55
C THR A 315 0.19 -13.51 4.49
N PRO A 316 0.01 -13.88 3.20
CA PRO A 316 0.78 -13.24 2.14
C PRO A 316 0.44 -11.75 2.14
N SER A 317 1.40 -10.89 1.83
CA SER A 317 1.21 -9.45 1.73
C SER A 317 2.13 -8.89 0.66
N GLN A 318 1.68 -8.82 -0.59
CA GLN A 318 2.48 -8.26 -1.69
C GLN A 318 1.76 -7.07 -2.28
N THR A 319 2.55 -6.05 -2.60
CA THR A 319 2.02 -4.80 -3.16
C THR A 319 2.39 -4.61 -4.63
N GLY A 320 3.19 -5.52 -5.19
CA GLY A 320 3.70 -5.43 -6.57
C GLY A 320 4.81 -4.40 -6.74
N PHE A 321 5.27 -3.78 -5.64
CA PHE A 321 6.44 -2.92 -5.57
C PHE A 321 7.60 -3.68 -4.89
N PRO A 322 8.86 -3.49 -5.30
CA PRO A 322 9.97 -4.24 -4.72
C PRO A 322 10.31 -3.79 -3.30
N HIS A 323 10.55 -4.75 -2.42
CA HIS A 323 11.31 -4.53 -1.18
C HIS A 323 12.79 -4.23 -1.50
N PRO A 324 13.56 -3.51 -0.65
CA PRO A 324 14.99 -3.29 -0.88
C PRO A 324 15.80 -4.56 -1.19
N CYS A 325 15.55 -5.67 -0.48
CA CYS A 325 16.24 -6.92 -0.79
C CYS A 325 15.83 -7.51 -2.15
N GLN A 326 14.62 -7.19 -2.64
CA GLN A 326 14.17 -7.54 -3.98
C GLN A 326 14.70 -6.56 -5.04
N TYR A 327 15.23 -5.39 -4.70
CA TYR A 327 15.85 -4.42 -5.61
C TYR A 327 17.31 -4.14 -5.23
N SER A 328 18.13 -5.20 -5.18
CA SER A 328 19.59 -5.07 -5.04
C SER A 328 20.06 -4.34 -3.77
N GLY A 329 19.31 -4.43 -2.66
CA GLY A 329 19.70 -3.86 -1.36
C GLY A 329 19.19 -2.43 -1.10
N TRP A 330 18.51 -1.79 -2.06
CA TRP A 330 17.98 -0.43 -1.93
C TRP A 330 16.63 -0.33 -2.65
N ALA A 331 15.61 0.25 -2.03
CA ALA A 331 14.39 0.63 -2.73
C ALA A 331 13.76 1.81 -2.01
N LEU A 332 13.05 2.65 -2.76
CA LEU A 332 12.21 3.71 -2.22
C LEU A 332 10.86 3.14 -1.74
N SER A 333 9.97 3.99 -1.22
CA SER A 333 8.66 3.54 -0.74
C SER A 333 7.62 3.59 -1.84
N GLU A 334 6.76 2.57 -1.92
CA GLU A 334 5.57 2.58 -2.77
C GLU A 334 4.59 3.71 -2.44
N MET A 335 4.68 4.28 -1.23
CA MET A 335 3.84 5.41 -0.77
C MET A 335 4.13 6.71 -1.55
N LEU A 336 5.14 6.68 -2.43
CA LEU A 336 5.48 7.77 -3.35
C LEU A 336 4.82 7.59 -4.73
N ILE A 337 4.05 6.51 -4.93
CA ILE A 337 3.21 6.28 -6.10
C ILE A 337 1.76 6.58 -5.71
N PRO A 338 1.04 7.45 -6.46
CA PRO A 338 -0.38 7.72 -6.21
C PRO A 338 -1.20 6.43 -6.23
N LYS A 339 -1.85 6.09 -5.11
CA LYS A 339 -2.57 4.82 -4.97
C LYS A 339 -3.86 4.73 -5.79
N CYS A 340 -4.61 5.82 -5.82
CA CYS A 340 -5.96 5.87 -6.42
C CYS A 340 -6.23 7.19 -7.17
N PRO A 341 -5.51 7.52 -8.26
CA PRO A 341 -5.80 8.72 -9.03
C PRO A 341 -7.27 8.74 -9.47
N HIS A 342 -7.98 9.87 -9.33
CA HIS A 342 -9.40 9.97 -9.70
C HIS A 342 -9.60 9.86 -11.20
N ARG A 343 -8.70 10.45 -12.00
CA ARG A 343 -8.81 10.60 -13.46
C ARG A 343 -7.68 9.85 -14.19
N LEU A 344 -7.75 8.53 -14.20
CA LEU A 344 -6.77 7.67 -14.89
C LEU A 344 -6.71 7.92 -16.41
N ASP A 345 -7.75 8.51 -16.99
CA ASP A 345 -7.78 8.92 -18.41
C ASP A 345 -6.76 10.01 -18.76
N LEU A 346 -6.31 10.78 -17.78
CA LEU A 346 -5.28 11.80 -17.93
C LEU A 346 -3.87 11.27 -17.62
N LEU A 347 -3.78 10.01 -17.20
CA LEU A 347 -2.58 9.35 -16.72
C LEU A 347 -2.34 8.03 -17.48
N PRO A 348 -2.23 8.01 -18.82
CA PRO A 348 -2.12 6.77 -19.58
C PRO A 348 -0.92 5.90 -19.21
N THR A 349 0.26 6.51 -18.99
CA THR A 349 1.48 5.75 -18.65
C THR A 349 1.41 5.25 -17.23
N VAL A 350 1.04 6.14 -16.28
CA VAL A 350 0.90 5.76 -14.86
C VAL A 350 -0.20 4.73 -14.66
N SER A 351 -1.32 4.84 -15.38
CA SER A 351 -2.42 3.86 -15.34
C SER A 351 -1.96 2.48 -15.79
N SER A 352 -1.14 2.40 -16.85
CA SER A 352 -0.54 1.12 -17.28
C SER A 352 0.36 0.52 -16.19
N ILE A 353 1.19 1.34 -15.54
CA ILE A 353 2.10 0.89 -14.46
C ILE A 353 1.30 0.38 -13.26
N LEU A 354 0.27 1.14 -12.82
CA LEU A 354 -0.57 0.77 -11.68
C LEU A 354 -1.36 -0.51 -11.93
N LYS A 355 -1.91 -0.68 -13.14
CA LYS A 355 -2.56 -1.94 -13.53
C LYS A 355 -1.59 -3.11 -13.45
N HIS A 356 -0.40 -2.93 -13.99
CA HIS A 356 0.60 -3.99 -14.00
C HIS A 356 1.15 -4.31 -12.60
N GLN A 357 1.25 -3.29 -11.74
CA GLN A 357 1.60 -3.44 -10.33
C GLN A 357 0.53 -4.28 -9.60
N HIS A 358 -0.74 -3.99 -9.83
CA HIS A 358 -1.85 -4.73 -9.25
C HIS A 358 -1.87 -6.20 -9.74
N GLU A 359 -1.66 -6.43 -11.03
CA GLU A 359 -1.52 -7.78 -11.61
C GLU A 359 -0.36 -8.55 -10.99
N THR A 360 0.81 -7.93 -10.90
CA THR A 360 2.02 -8.50 -10.29
C THR A 360 1.79 -8.87 -8.83
N ALA A 361 1.16 -7.98 -8.06
CA ALA A 361 0.82 -8.23 -6.68
C ALA A 361 -0.13 -9.43 -6.52
N ASN A 362 -1.17 -9.51 -7.35
CA ASN A 362 -2.11 -10.63 -7.35
C ASN A 362 -1.43 -11.94 -7.75
N GLN A 363 -0.53 -11.90 -8.74
CA GLN A 363 0.25 -13.04 -9.17
C GLN A 363 1.17 -13.57 -8.07
N LEU A 364 1.84 -12.69 -7.31
CA LEU A 364 2.70 -13.08 -6.19
C LEU A 364 1.90 -13.62 -5.00
N ILE A 365 0.66 -13.17 -4.79
CA ILE A 365 -0.22 -13.69 -3.73
C ILE A 365 -0.83 -15.04 -4.11
N ALA A 366 -1.25 -15.20 -5.37
CA ALA A 366 -2.03 -16.36 -5.82
C ALA A 366 -1.18 -17.51 -6.38
N SER A 367 0.00 -17.23 -6.91
CA SER A 367 0.87 -18.23 -7.57
C SER A 367 2.13 -18.50 -6.75
N GLU A 368 2.25 -19.73 -6.26
CA GLU A 368 3.45 -20.24 -5.59
C GLU A 368 4.68 -20.19 -6.52
N GLU A 369 4.48 -20.35 -7.83
CA GLU A 369 5.55 -20.29 -8.84
C GLU A 369 6.18 -18.90 -8.93
N ASN A 370 5.37 -17.84 -9.01
CA ASN A 370 5.89 -16.47 -9.12
C ASN A 370 6.59 -16.02 -7.83
N LEU A 371 6.07 -16.44 -6.68
CA LEU A 371 6.71 -16.20 -5.39
C LEU A 371 8.05 -16.93 -5.28
N THR A 372 8.10 -18.19 -5.72
CA THR A 372 9.35 -18.98 -5.81
C THR A 372 10.35 -18.31 -6.76
N LYS A 373 9.90 -17.79 -7.89
CA LYS A 373 10.73 -17.04 -8.83
C LYS A 373 11.30 -15.76 -8.19
N ALA A 374 10.47 -14.98 -7.49
CA ALA A 374 10.91 -13.78 -6.77
C ALA A 374 11.98 -14.11 -5.71
N LYS A 375 11.79 -15.20 -4.96
CA LYS A 375 12.80 -15.71 -4.00
C LYS A 375 14.10 -16.10 -4.71
N LYS A 376 14.02 -16.87 -5.78
CA LYS A 376 15.19 -17.27 -6.58
C LYS A 376 15.98 -16.06 -7.08
N ILE A 377 15.31 -15.01 -7.55
CA ILE A 377 15.94 -13.76 -7.98
C ILE A 377 16.65 -13.08 -6.80
N TYR A 378 16.00 -12.95 -5.64
CA TYR A 378 16.62 -12.39 -4.43
C TYR A 378 17.91 -13.14 -4.04
N LEU A 379 17.85 -14.47 -4.02
CA LEU A 379 18.99 -15.30 -3.61
C LEU A 379 20.16 -15.18 -4.58
N LEU A 380 19.84 -15.18 -5.88
CA LEU A 380 20.83 -14.98 -6.92
C LEU A 380 21.46 -13.58 -6.83
N ARG A 381 20.69 -12.55 -6.49
CA ARG A 381 21.20 -11.19 -6.20
C ARG A 381 22.12 -11.19 -4.98
N LYS A 382 21.69 -11.81 -3.87
CA LYS A 382 22.48 -11.93 -2.64
C LYS A 382 23.80 -12.64 -2.90
N LYS A 383 23.78 -13.75 -3.64
CA LYS A 383 24.97 -14.52 -4.03
C LYS A 383 25.94 -13.67 -4.86
N VAL A 384 25.47 -13.05 -5.94
CA VAL A 384 26.30 -12.22 -6.82
C VAL A 384 26.85 -10.99 -6.07
N PHE A 385 26.06 -10.40 -5.18
CA PHE A 385 26.51 -9.31 -4.32
C PHE A 385 27.66 -9.77 -3.41
N GLN A 386 27.54 -10.94 -2.77
CA GLN A 386 28.57 -11.49 -1.89
C GLN A 386 29.85 -11.87 -2.65
N GLU A 387 29.73 -12.42 -3.86
CA GLU A 387 30.87 -12.75 -4.73
C GLU A 387 31.66 -11.49 -5.17
N HIS A 388 30.99 -10.34 -5.26
CA HIS A 388 31.56 -9.06 -5.69
C HIS A 388 31.35 -7.95 -4.65
N LEU A 389 31.54 -8.29 -3.37
CA LEU A 389 31.17 -7.46 -2.22
C LEU A 389 31.68 -6.02 -2.31
N ASP A 390 32.99 -5.83 -2.49
CA ASP A 390 33.60 -4.49 -2.53
C ASP A 390 33.08 -3.65 -3.70
N PHE A 391 32.86 -4.29 -4.86
CA PHE A 391 32.36 -3.60 -6.04
C PHE A 391 30.96 -3.04 -5.81
N PHE A 392 30.04 -3.87 -5.30
CA PHE A 392 28.67 -3.42 -5.07
C PHE A 392 28.55 -2.46 -3.88
N LEU A 393 29.30 -2.67 -2.79
CA LEU A 393 29.32 -1.71 -1.68
C LEU A 393 29.85 -0.34 -2.12
N ASN A 394 30.87 -0.28 -2.99
CA ASN A 394 31.34 0.98 -3.56
C ASN A 394 30.27 1.65 -4.45
N LEU A 395 29.47 0.89 -5.20
CA LEU A 395 28.37 1.45 -5.98
C LEU A 395 27.28 2.02 -5.07
N HIS A 396 26.89 1.32 -4.00
CA HIS A 396 25.91 1.85 -3.04
C HIS A 396 26.43 3.08 -2.28
N GLU A 397 27.71 3.08 -1.91
CA GLU A 397 28.36 4.25 -1.32
C GLU A 397 28.31 5.43 -2.29
N THR A 398 28.66 5.22 -3.56
CA THR A 398 28.58 6.23 -4.62
C THR A 398 27.14 6.74 -4.81
N LEU A 399 26.15 5.87 -4.79
CA LEU A 399 24.73 6.25 -4.86
C LEU A 399 24.34 7.15 -3.70
N CYS A 400 24.66 6.77 -2.46
CA CYS A 400 24.32 7.56 -1.27
C CYS A 400 25.01 8.94 -1.28
N LEU A 401 26.28 8.99 -1.68
CA LEU A 401 27.02 10.25 -1.82
C LEU A 401 26.45 11.12 -2.95
N THR A 402 26.01 10.52 -4.06
CA THR A 402 25.36 11.25 -5.16
C THR A 402 24.03 11.86 -4.70
N ILE A 403 23.23 11.12 -3.92
CA ILE A 403 21.99 11.61 -3.32
C ILE A 403 22.28 12.77 -2.35
N LEU A 404 23.33 12.65 -1.52
CA LEU A 404 23.75 13.72 -0.60
C LEU A 404 24.17 15.00 -1.37
N ASN A 405 24.99 14.84 -2.41
CA ASN A 405 25.51 15.95 -3.20
C ASN A 405 24.43 16.68 -4.00
N ALA A 406 23.32 16.00 -4.33
CA ALA A 406 22.18 16.62 -5.00
C ALA A 406 21.42 17.66 -4.13
N GLN A 407 21.80 17.84 -2.86
CA GLN A 407 21.16 18.76 -1.92
C GLN A 407 22.13 19.75 -1.25
N GLU A 408 23.39 19.84 -1.71
CA GLU A 408 24.42 20.80 -1.23
C GLU A 408 24.67 20.76 0.30
N ILE A 409 24.96 19.58 0.86
CA ILE A 409 25.03 19.34 2.32
C ILE A 409 26.48 19.13 2.85
N SER A 410 26.68 19.35 4.17
CA SER A 410 27.92 19.32 4.96
C SER A 410 28.83 18.07 4.82
N GLU A 411 30.15 18.28 4.88
CA GLU A 411 31.23 17.25 4.90
C GLU A 411 31.07 16.20 6.01
N ASP A 412 30.49 16.57 7.16
CA ASP A 412 30.27 15.63 8.29
C ASP A 412 29.32 14.47 7.91
N MET A 413 28.37 14.73 7.01
CA MET A 413 27.42 13.72 6.54
C MET A 413 28.08 12.74 5.58
N GLU A 414 28.99 13.21 4.73
CA GLU A 414 29.80 12.36 3.85
C GLU A 414 30.66 11.40 4.67
N ALA A 415 31.33 11.90 5.72
CA ALA A 415 32.12 11.05 6.62
C ALA A 415 31.28 9.96 7.30
N THR A 416 30.02 10.28 7.66
CA THR A 416 29.09 9.32 8.25
C THR A 416 28.71 8.21 7.27
N ILE A 417 28.44 8.54 6.01
CA ILE A 417 28.15 7.56 4.95
C ILE A 417 29.34 6.63 4.73
N LYS A 418 30.55 7.18 4.59
CA LYS A 418 31.79 6.39 4.42
C LYS A 418 32.04 5.45 5.60
N ARG A 419 31.83 5.92 6.84
CA ARG A 419 31.95 5.10 8.05
C ARG A 419 30.97 3.93 8.06
N TYR A 420 29.72 4.17 7.64
CA TYR A 420 28.72 3.12 7.52
C TYR A 420 29.15 2.02 6.55
N PHE A 421 29.54 2.37 5.32
CA PHE A 421 29.99 1.37 4.34
C PHE A 421 31.28 0.66 4.75
N THR A 422 32.18 1.34 5.46
CA THR A 422 33.38 0.71 6.05
C THR A 422 32.99 -0.34 7.09
N THR A 423 32.04 -0.03 7.96
CA THR A 423 31.54 -0.96 8.99
C THR A 423 30.78 -2.13 8.36
N LEU A 424 29.99 -1.85 7.33
CA LEU A 424 29.19 -2.84 6.63
C LEU A 424 30.04 -3.91 5.91
N ARG A 425 31.22 -3.55 5.40
CA ARG A 425 32.19 -4.50 4.81
C ARG A 425 32.61 -5.59 5.81
N GLY A 426 32.66 -5.27 7.10
CA GLY A 426 32.99 -6.23 8.17
C GLY A 426 31.79 -6.98 8.75
N HIS A 427 30.57 -6.71 8.28
CA HIS A 427 29.36 -7.36 8.79
C HIS A 427 29.24 -8.81 8.28
N PRO A 428 28.76 -9.77 9.09
CA PRO A 428 28.58 -11.17 8.65
C PRO A 428 27.57 -11.35 7.51
N ASP A 429 26.64 -10.41 7.36
CA ASP A 429 25.63 -10.43 6.28
C ASP A 429 25.43 -9.01 5.71
N PRO A 430 26.35 -8.50 4.88
CA PRO A 430 26.33 -7.10 4.43
C PRO A 430 25.10 -6.77 3.57
N PHE A 431 24.65 -7.69 2.73
CA PHE A 431 23.51 -7.47 1.83
C PHE A 431 22.21 -7.30 2.60
N ASP A 432 21.90 -8.23 3.52
CA ASP A 432 20.66 -8.16 4.30
C ASP A 432 20.68 -6.97 5.27
N CYS A 433 21.84 -6.66 5.87
CA CYS A 433 21.99 -5.47 6.72
C CYS A 433 21.75 -4.16 5.94
N LEU A 434 22.25 -4.06 4.71
CA LEU A 434 22.02 -2.92 3.82
C LEU A 434 20.54 -2.78 3.47
N ALA A 435 19.91 -3.88 3.06
CA ALA A 435 18.49 -3.92 2.70
C ALA A 435 17.59 -3.52 3.88
N GLU A 436 17.86 -4.05 5.07
CA GLU A 436 17.10 -3.73 6.29
C GLU A 436 17.29 -2.28 6.73
N THR A 437 18.50 -1.75 6.58
CA THR A 437 18.79 -0.34 6.89
C THR A 437 18.00 0.58 5.97
N HIS A 438 18.00 0.33 4.66
CA HIS A 438 17.21 1.11 3.71
C HIS A 438 15.71 0.93 3.87
N TYR A 439 15.23 -0.28 4.18
CA TYR A 439 13.83 -0.53 4.53
C TYR A 439 13.44 0.29 5.77
N THR A 440 14.29 0.31 6.80
CA THR A 440 14.05 1.11 8.01
C THR A 440 13.97 2.59 7.70
N ILE A 441 14.84 3.12 6.83
CA ILE A 441 14.79 4.52 6.39
C ILE A 441 13.44 4.81 5.72
N MET A 442 13.04 4.02 4.71
CA MET A 442 11.76 4.24 4.02
C MET A 442 10.55 4.10 4.93
N ASN A 443 10.57 3.10 5.81
CA ASN A 443 9.46 2.86 6.73
C ASN A 443 9.29 4.01 7.73
N GLN A 444 10.38 4.48 8.34
CA GLN A 444 10.32 5.50 9.39
C GLN A 444 10.09 6.91 8.84
N PHE A 445 10.65 7.23 7.67
CA PHE A 445 10.67 8.60 7.15
C PHE A 445 9.69 8.86 6.00
N VAL A 446 9.09 7.82 5.41
CA VAL A 446 8.11 7.95 4.32
C VAL A 446 6.80 7.26 4.67
N THR A 447 6.84 5.95 4.95
CA THR A 447 5.64 5.14 5.14
C THR A 447 4.86 5.52 6.40
N LYS A 448 5.53 5.63 7.57
CA LYS A 448 4.86 6.04 8.82
C LYS A 448 4.29 7.46 8.76
N PRO A 449 5.00 8.49 8.26
CA PRO A 449 4.41 9.81 8.05
C PRO A 449 3.19 9.79 7.13
N TYR A 450 3.24 9.08 6.00
CA TYR A 450 2.09 8.89 5.10
C TYR A 450 0.88 8.32 5.86
N ILE A 451 1.09 7.24 6.62
CA ILE A 451 0.04 6.59 7.41
C ILE A 451 -0.50 7.52 8.50
N ALA A 452 0.35 8.30 9.16
CA ALA A 452 -0.05 9.26 10.17
C ALA A 452 -0.97 10.34 9.58
N LEU A 453 -0.62 10.88 8.41
CA LEU A 453 -1.46 11.84 7.69
C LEU A 453 -2.79 11.20 7.27
N GLN A 454 -2.77 9.98 6.73
CA GLN A 454 -3.99 9.26 6.35
C GLN A 454 -4.93 8.98 7.54
N ASN A 455 -4.37 8.64 8.71
CA ASN A 455 -5.15 8.44 9.93
C ASN A 455 -5.71 9.76 10.45
N ALA A 456 -4.90 10.82 10.47
CA ALA A 456 -5.36 12.15 10.87
C ALA A 456 -6.51 12.65 9.98
N TRP A 457 -6.45 12.39 8.68
CA TRP A 457 -7.54 12.63 7.74
C TRP A 457 -8.80 11.82 8.10
N THR A 458 -8.65 10.51 8.29
CA THR A 458 -9.76 9.61 8.60
C THR A 458 -10.47 9.98 9.92
N GLU A 459 -9.71 10.44 10.92
CA GLU A 459 -10.22 10.74 12.26
C GLU A 459 -10.78 12.16 12.40
N LYS A 460 -10.16 13.15 11.74
CA LYS A 460 -10.52 14.58 11.91
C LYS A 460 -11.40 15.14 10.79
N GLY A 461 -11.49 14.43 9.66
CA GLY A 461 -12.26 14.85 8.49
C GLY A 461 -11.75 16.14 7.82
N THR A 462 -12.51 16.61 6.83
CA THR A 462 -12.22 17.79 5.98
C THR A 462 -11.95 19.06 6.77
N LEU A 463 -12.74 19.31 7.84
CA LEU A 463 -12.74 20.58 8.57
C LEU A 463 -11.39 20.91 9.24
N ALA A 464 -10.61 19.90 9.65
CA ALA A 464 -9.31 20.10 10.29
C ALA A 464 -8.19 20.48 9.31
N PHE A 465 -8.41 20.28 8.01
CA PHE A 465 -7.43 20.55 6.95
C PHE A 465 -7.81 21.78 6.11
N ASN A 466 -8.81 22.55 6.54
CA ASN A 466 -9.25 23.80 5.89
C ASN A 466 -8.13 24.87 5.76
N ALA A 467 -7.04 24.75 6.53
CA ALA A 467 -5.85 25.59 6.39
C ALA A 467 -4.95 25.22 5.18
N GLY A 468 -5.42 24.32 4.30
CA GLY A 468 -4.73 23.89 3.09
C GLY A 468 -3.55 22.95 3.34
N GLY A 469 -2.73 22.74 2.31
CA GLY A 469 -1.58 21.81 2.34
C GLY A 469 -0.58 22.03 3.47
N LYS A 470 -0.57 23.22 4.12
CA LYS A 470 0.29 23.53 5.28
C LYS A 470 0.00 22.67 6.50
N ALA A 471 -1.28 22.39 6.79
CA ALA A 471 -1.64 21.55 7.93
C ALA A 471 -1.21 20.09 7.70
N ALA A 472 -1.37 19.60 6.47
CA ALA A 472 -0.91 18.27 6.07
C ALA A 472 0.62 18.17 6.12
N ALA A 473 1.34 19.16 5.58
CA ALA A 473 2.79 19.25 5.64
C ALA A 473 3.30 19.21 7.10
N HIS A 474 2.68 19.99 7.98
CA HIS A 474 3.06 20.04 9.39
C HIS A 474 2.93 18.68 10.10
N ILE A 475 1.91 17.87 9.75
CA ILE A 475 1.78 16.51 10.31
C ILE A 475 2.94 15.63 9.86
N LEU A 476 3.28 15.67 8.57
CA LEU A 476 4.39 14.88 8.02
C LEU A 476 5.73 15.30 8.66
N GLU A 477 6.02 16.61 8.69
CA GLU A 477 7.22 17.18 9.31
C GLU A 477 7.33 16.85 10.80
N LYS A 478 6.21 16.94 11.53
CA LYS A 478 6.16 16.58 12.95
C LYS A 478 6.51 15.11 13.18
N GLU A 479 5.94 14.20 12.39
CA GLU A 479 6.25 12.77 12.52
C GLU A 479 7.73 12.49 12.21
N ILE A 480 8.28 13.10 11.16
CA ILE A 480 9.71 13.00 10.83
C ILE A 480 10.57 13.51 11.98
N ALA A 481 10.23 14.66 12.56
CA ALA A 481 10.96 15.23 13.70
C ALA A 481 10.90 14.32 14.94
N LEU A 482 9.73 13.74 15.23
CA LEU A 482 9.55 12.78 16.32
C LEU A 482 10.41 11.52 16.09
N LYS A 483 10.46 10.99 14.86
CA LYS A 483 11.33 9.84 14.53
C LYS A 483 12.81 10.14 14.62
N CYS A 484 13.24 11.33 14.20
CA CYS A 484 14.61 11.78 14.46
C CYS A 484 14.94 11.80 15.96
N GLN A 485 14.01 12.30 16.80
CA GLN A 485 14.22 12.33 18.24
C GLN A 485 14.27 10.92 18.85
N GLU A 486 13.34 10.03 18.48
CA GLU A 486 13.32 8.63 18.92
C GLU A 486 14.62 7.91 18.58
N LEU A 487 15.12 8.06 17.34
CA LEU A 487 16.35 7.42 16.88
C LEU A 487 17.60 7.98 17.58
N ARG A 488 17.65 9.29 17.88
CA ARG A 488 18.74 9.88 18.66
C ARG A 488 18.77 9.32 20.09
N LEU A 489 17.60 9.23 20.75
CA LEU A 489 17.50 8.62 22.07
C LEU A 489 17.86 7.12 22.05
N GLN A 490 17.51 6.41 20.98
CA GLN A 490 17.92 5.02 20.79
C GLN A 490 19.44 4.93 20.66
N LYS A 491 20.06 5.80 19.86
CA LYS A 491 21.52 5.86 19.68
C LYS A 491 22.24 6.11 21.01
N GLU A 492 21.76 7.04 21.83
CA GLU A 492 22.33 7.34 23.15
C GLU A 492 22.29 6.14 24.11
N LYS A 493 21.26 5.30 24.00
CA LYS A 493 21.08 4.10 24.82
C LYS A 493 21.80 2.86 24.27
N THR A 494 22.30 2.92 23.05
CA THR A 494 22.88 1.78 22.36
C THR A 494 24.36 1.68 22.67
N ASP A 495 24.80 0.60 23.30
CA ASP A 495 26.23 0.40 23.62
C ASP A 495 27.02 -0.25 22.47
N ILE A 496 26.31 -0.76 21.46
CA ILE A 496 26.90 -1.50 20.33
C ILE A 496 27.31 -0.52 19.22
N ASP A 497 28.60 -0.50 18.89
CA ASP A 497 29.18 0.47 17.93
C ASP A 497 28.62 0.33 16.50
N ILE A 498 28.39 -0.92 16.06
CA ILE A 498 27.80 -1.16 14.74
C ILE A 498 26.37 -0.61 14.64
N GLU A 499 25.56 -0.79 15.69
CA GLU A 499 24.20 -0.27 15.75
C GLU A 499 24.19 1.26 15.80
N LYS A 500 25.11 1.88 16.56
CA LYS A 500 25.31 3.33 16.56
C LYS A 500 25.64 3.86 15.16
N THR A 501 26.50 3.17 14.43
CA THR A 501 26.87 3.55 13.05
C THR A 501 25.70 3.42 12.08
N ILE A 502 24.89 2.37 12.20
CA ILE A 502 23.65 2.21 11.43
C ILE A 502 22.68 3.35 11.74
N LEU A 503 22.47 3.67 13.02
CA LEU A 503 21.59 4.77 13.44
C LEU A 503 22.06 6.13 12.92
N ASP A 504 23.37 6.37 12.90
CA ASP A 504 23.94 7.60 12.32
C ASP A 504 23.66 7.70 10.82
N PHE A 505 23.85 6.61 10.08
CA PHE A 505 23.52 6.56 8.67
C PHE A 505 22.03 6.83 8.41
N ILE A 506 21.14 6.21 9.20
CA ILE A 506 19.69 6.43 9.13
C ILE A 506 19.34 7.91 9.42
N LEU A 507 19.98 8.52 10.42
CA LEU A 507 19.76 9.92 10.79
C LEU A 507 20.26 10.92 9.74
N VAL A 508 21.21 10.52 8.89
CA VAL A 508 21.67 11.32 7.74
C VAL A 508 20.73 11.13 6.54
N LEU A 509 20.54 9.89 6.08
CA LEU A 509 19.83 9.61 4.83
C LEU A 509 18.31 9.69 4.97
N GLY A 510 17.77 9.43 6.16
CA GLY A 510 16.33 9.46 6.44
C GLY A 510 15.69 10.82 6.17
N PRO A 511 16.09 11.90 6.89
CA PRO A 511 15.57 13.24 6.65
C PRO A 511 15.82 13.76 5.23
N LEU A 512 16.95 13.37 4.63
CA LEU A 512 17.32 13.73 3.26
C LEU A 512 16.29 13.24 2.24
N LEU A 513 15.85 11.99 2.37
CA LEU A 513 14.82 11.41 1.50
C LEU A 513 13.39 11.79 1.93
N ALA A 514 13.20 12.16 3.20
CA ALA A 514 11.89 12.58 3.70
C ALA A 514 11.43 13.91 3.09
N THR A 515 12.34 14.87 2.94
CA THR A 515 12.05 16.21 2.41
C THR A 515 11.38 16.20 1.03
N PRO A 516 11.94 15.57 -0.02
CA PRO A 516 11.26 15.43 -1.32
C PRO A 516 10.00 14.57 -1.22
N SER A 517 10.01 13.53 -0.38
CA SER A 517 8.87 12.64 -0.16
C SER A 517 7.63 13.38 0.36
N ILE A 518 7.80 14.37 1.23
CA ILE A 518 6.69 15.22 1.71
C ILE A 518 5.96 15.85 0.52
N LYS A 519 6.68 16.43 -0.44
CA LYS A 519 6.05 17.10 -1.60
C LYS A 519 5.28 16.10 -2.47
N ILE A 520 5.88 14.94 -2.74
CA ILE A 520 5.24 13.87 -3.54
C ILE A 520 3.97 13.36 -2.84
N ILE A 521 4.04 13.07 -1.54
CA ILE A 521 2.89 12.64 -0.73
C ILE A 521 1.80 13.71 -0.76
N LEU A 522 2.16 14.98 -0.58
CA LEU A 522 1.21 16.09 -0.61
C LEU A 522 0.56 16.29 -1.99
N GLN A 523 1.21 15.92 -3.10
CA GLN A 523 0.53 15.90 -4.40
C GLN A 523 -0.62 14.89 -4.41
N GLU A 524 -0.43 13.66 -3.92
CA GLU A 524 -1.52 12.69 -3.78
C GLU A 524 -2.62 13.20 -2.84
N PHE A 525 -2.25 13.70 -1.66
CA PHE A 525 -3.23 14.21 -0.70
C PHE A 525 -3.92 15.51 -1.14
N SER A 526 -3.34 16.27 -2.08
CA SER A 526 -4.00 17.44 -2.66
C SER A 526 -5.29 17.06 -3.39
N GLU A 527 -5.31 15.88 -4.01
CA GLU A 527 -6.47 15.31 -4.68
C GLU A 527 -7.52 14.79 -3.68
N ILE A 528 -7.08 14.27 -2.54
CA ILE A 528 -7.97 13.72 -1.49
C ILE A 528 -8.59 14.85 -0.65
N MET A 529 -7.79 15.84 -0.30
CA MET A 529 -8.12 16.93 0.64
C MET A 529 -8.51 18.25 -0.05
N ASN A 530 -8.46 18.31 -1.38
CA ASN A 530 -8.80 19.47 -2.22
C ASN A 530 -7.99 20.74 -1.88
N PHE A 531 -6.66 20.65 -1.92
CA PHE A 531 -5.77 21.82 -1.83
C PHE A 531 -4.87 21.93 -3.06
N GLU A 532 -4.14 23.05 -3.20
CA GLU A 532 -3.22 23.24 -4.32
C GLU A 532 -2.01 22.29 -4.24
N PRO A 533 -1.78 21.43 -5.25
CA PRO A 533 -0.65 20.49 -5.25
C PRO A 533 0.68 21.26 -5.18
N PRO A 534 1.64 20.84 -4.32
CA PRO A 534 2.95 21.46 -4.30
C PRO A 534 3.72 21.17 -5.58
N LEU A 535 4.54 22.14 -6.00
CA LEU A 535 5.48 21.95 -7.10
C LEU A 535 6.68 21.10 -6.64
N LEU A 536 7.06 20.12 -7.46
CA LEU A 536 8.25 19.31 -7.22
C LEU A 536 9.48 20.06 -7.73
N ASP A 537 10.49 20.19 -6.87
CA ASP A 537 11.82 20.59 -7.29
C ASP A 537 12.52 19.44 -8.04
N ASN A 538 13.66 19.73 -8.68
CA ASN A 538 14.41 18.75 -9.46
C ASN A 538 14.72 17.48 -8.63
N PHE A 539 15.09 17.63 -7.36
CA PHE A 539 15.39 16.47 -6.52
C PHE A 539 14.14 15.62 -6.22
N ALA A 540 13.01 16.23 -5.91
CA ALA A 540 11.75 15.50 -5.73
C ALA A 540 11.28 14.82 -7.03
N GLN A 541 11.49 15.44 -8.19
CA GLN A 541 11.23 14.82 -9.48
C GLN A 541 12.12 13.59 -9.72
N LYS A 542 13.41 13.66 -9.37
CA LYS A 542 14.33 12.51 -9.43
C LYS A 542 13.91 11.38 -8.50
N VAL A 543 13.51 11.70 -7.26
CA VAL A 543 12.97 10.71 -6.32
C VAL A 543 11.72 10.05 -6.90
N GLN A 544 10.79 10.83 -7.46
CA GLN A 544 9.58 10.29 -8.07
C GLN A 544 9.91 9.39 -9.29
N ALA A 545 10.81 9.82 -10.17
CA ALA A 545 11.26 9.02 -11.31
C ALA A 545 11.92 7.70 -10.88
N ALA A 546 12.73 7.73 -9.83
CA ALA A 546 13.40 6.54 -9.28
C ALA A 546 12.38 5.50 -8.80
N VAL A 547 11.32 5.92 -8.10
CA VAL A 547 10.26 5.02 -7.62
C VAL A 547 9.58 4.28 -8.79
N TYR A 548 9.23 5.00 -9.85
CA TYR A 548 8.61 4.39 -11.04
C TYR A 548 9.55 3.44 -11.77
N ARG A 549 10.84 3.80 -11.88
CA ARG A 549 11.82 2.90 -12.47
C ARG A 549 11.98 1.62 -11.66
N GLN A 550 12.10 1.73 -10.34
CA GLN A 550 12.21 0.59 -9.44
C GLN A 550 11.02 -0.36 -9.60
N THR A 551 9.83 0.21 -9.74
CA THR A 551 8.59 -0.54 -9.97
C THR A 551 8.64 -1.29 -11.30
N LEU A 552 8.96 -0.60 -12.39
CA LEU A 552 9.03 -1.17 -13.74
C LEU A 552 10.11 -2.26 -13.86
N ALA A 553 11.29 -2.03 -13.29
CA ALA A 553 12.37 -2.99 -13.29
C ALA A 553 12.01 -4.25 -12.50
N PHE A 554 11.37 -4.12 -11.33
CA PHE A 554 10.88 -5.28 -10.57
C PHE A 554 9.83 -6.09 -11.34
N GLN A 555 8.87 -5.41 -11.99
CA GLN A 555 7.86 -6.06 -12.83
C GLN A 555 8.51 -6.82 -13.99
N TYR A 556 9.51 -6.21 -14.63
CA TYR A 556 10.27 -6.85 -15.70
C TYR A 556 11.05 -8.08 -15.22
N ASP A 557 11.72 -7.99 -14.08
CA ASP A 557 12.49 -9.09 -13.49
C ASP A 557 11.63 -10.32 -13.21
N LEU A 558 10.39 -10.11 -12.74
CA LEU A 558 9.45 -11.20 -12.46
C LEU A 558 8.96 -11.89 -13.74
N GLN A 559 8.96 -11.20 -14.88
CA GLN A 559 8.58 -11.78 -16.17
C GLN A 559 9.74 -12.44 -16.87
N ALA A 560 10.94 -11.86 -16.79
CA ALA A 560 12.12 -12.36 -17.49
C ALA A 560 12.60 -13.71 -16.95
N ASP A 561 13.11 -14.59 -17.82
CA ASP A 561 13.83 -15.77 -17.39
C ASP A 561 15.23 -15.37 -16.95
N THR A 562 15.44 -15.31 -15.65
CA THR A 562 16.69 -14.81 -15.09
C THR A 562 17.78 -15.89 -15.15
N GLU A 563 18.79 -15.67 -15.99
CA GLU A 563 20.00 -16.48 -16.05
C GLU A 563 21.03 -15.97 -15.03
N GLU A 564 21.63 -16.89 -14.28
CA GLU A 564 22.70 -16.60 -13.30
C GLU A 564 23.88 -15.84 -13.91
N SER A 565 24.26 -16.17 -15.15
CA SER A 565 25.35 -15.54 -15.89
C SER A 565 25.13 -14.06 -16.20
N LYS A 566 23.88 -13.59 -16.23
CA LYS A 566 23.52 -12.20 -16.56
C LYS A 566 23.28 -11.33 -15.33
N MET A 567 23.12 -11.94 -14.15
CA MET A 567 22.71 -11.24 -12.94
C MET A 567 23.70 -10.13 -12.54
N PHE A 568 25.01 -10.38 -12.59
CA PHE A 568 26.02 -9.34 -12.30
C PHE A 568 25.82 -8.07 -13.15
N GLY A 569 25.61 -8.25 -14.45
CA GLY A 569 25.35 -7.15 -15.38
C GLY A 569 24.09 -6.37 -15.01
N GLN A 570 23.00 -7.10 -14.68
CA GLN A 570 21.72 -6.51 -14.30
C GLN A 570 21.79 -5.70 -12.99
N LEU A 571 22.42 -6.21 -11.93
CA LEU A 571 22.59 -5.42 -10.68
C LEU A 571 23.43 -4.18 -10.94
N LYS A 572 24.54 -4.33 -11.67
CA LYS A 572 25.45 -3.22 -11.98
C LYS A 572 24.72 -2.14 -12.77
N GLU A 573 23.98 -2.52 -13.81
CA GLU A 573 23.21 -1.60 -14.65
C GLU A 573 22.16 -0.87 -13.81
N SER A 574 21.34 -1.59 -13.05
CA SER A 574 20.33 -1.01 -12.16
C SER A 574 20.91 0.04 -11.21
N LEU A 575 22.00 -0.27 -10.49
CA LEU A 575 22.63 0.70 -9.58
C LEU A 575 23.27 1.87 -10.32
N SER A 576 23.90 1.61 -11.48
CA SER A 576 24.55 2.65 -12.28
C SER A 576 23.53 3.64 -12.84
N GLU A 577 22.38 3.15 -13.29
CA GLU A 577 21.27 3.99 -13.71
C GLU A 577 20.74 4.83 -12.54
N ASP A 578 20.67 4.29 -11.31
CA ASP A 578 20.20 5.04 -10.12
C ASP A 578 21.15 6.19 -9.84
N ILE A 579 22.46 5.92 -9.85
CA ILE A 579 23.51 6.94 -9.70
C ILE A 579 23.37 7.99 -10.82
N GLN A 580 23.16 7.57 -12.07
CA GLN A 580 23.01 8.47 -13.20
C GLN A 580 21.78 9.38 -13.03
N LEU A 581 20.65 8.83 -12.60
CA LEU A 581 19.41 9.58 -12.37
C LEU A 581 19.60 10.68 -11.34
N PHE A 582 20.32 10.41 -10.25
CA PHE A 582 20.57 11.42 -9.21
C PHE A 582 21.66 12.42 -9.59
N SER A 583 22.65 12.04 -10.41
CA SER A 583 23.78 12.90 -10.80
C SER A 583 23.49 13.84 -11.98
N GLN A 584 22.69 13.44 -12.96
CA GLN A 584 22.45 14.24 -14.17
C GLN A 584 21.28 15.22 -14.03
N PRO A 585 21.27 16.35 -14.76
CA PRO A 585 20.07 17.17 -14.92
C PRO A 585 18.97 16.40 -15.67
N GLU A 586 17.71 16.80 -15.47
CA GLU A 586 16.46 16.14 -15.92
C GLU A 586 16.58 15.54 -17.34
N SER A 587 16.86 14.24 -17.42
CA SER A 587 17.00 13.51 -18.68
C SER A 587 16.70 12.03 -18.45
N GLY A 588 16.03 11.41 -19.43
CA GLY A 588 15.70 9.97 -19.41
C GLY A 588 14.21 9.68 -19.57
N ALA A 589 13.89 8.42 -19.87
CA ALA A 589 12.53 7.96 -20.17
C ALA A 589 11.56 8.14 -18.99
N TYR A 590 12.06 8.08 -17.74
CA TYR A 590 11.23 8.14 -16.54
C TYR A 590 10.73 9.56 -16.20
N PHE A 591 11.38 10.61 -16.70
CA PHE A 591 10.89 11.99 -16.53
C PHE A 591 9.60 12.26 -17.33
N VAL A 592 9.31 11.47 -18.36
CA VAL A 592 8.01 11.54 -19.07
C VAL A 592 6.86 11.24 -18.10
N ILE A 593 7.04 10.32 -17.16
CA ILE A 593 6.06 9.96 -16.14
C ILE A 593 5.86 11.12 -15.14
N VAL A 594 6.95 11.76 -14.72
CA VAL A 594 6.92 12.92 -13.82
C VAL A 594 6.18 14.10 -14.46
N GLU A 595 6.47 14.38 -15.74
CA GLU A 595 5.79 15.43 -16.50
C GLU A 595 4.29 15.12 -16.73
N GLU A 596 3.94 13.85 -16.92
CA GLU A 596 2.55 13.39 -16.99
C GLU A 596 1.81 13.67 -15.66
N LEU A 597 2.41 13.33 -14.52
CA LEU A 597 1.84 13.60 -13.19
C LEU A 597 1.73 15.11 -12.91
N LYS A 598 2.74 15.89 -13.28
CA LYS A 598 2.71 17.34 -13.14
C LYS A 598 1.54 17.96 -13.88
N ARG A 599 1.37 17.62 -15.17
CA ARG A 599 0.23 18.08 -15.99
C ARG A 599 -1.11 17.64 -15.41
N TYR A 600 -1.17 16.42 -14.86
CA TYR A 600 -2.35 15.89 -14.20
C TYR A 600 -2.80 16.77 -13.03
N PHE A 601 -1.90 17.02 -12.08
CA PHE A 601 -2.20 17.80 -10.88
C PHE A 601 -2.50 19.27 -11.22
N GLU A 602 -1.79 19.87 -12.17
CA GLU A 602 -2.05 21.23 -12.66
C GLU A 602 -3.44 21.35 -13.33
N THR A 603 -3.77 20.45 -14.26
CA THR A 603 -5.05 20.46 -14.98
C THR A 603 -6.22 20.27 -14.02
N ARG A 604 -6.07 19.36 -13.05
CA ARG A 604 -7.12 19.09 -12.08
C ARG A 604 -7.39 20.30 -11.19
N TYR A 605 -6.35 20.94 -10.66
CA TYR A 605 -6.51 22.11 -9.82
C TYR A 605 -7.11 23.30 -10.59
N ALA A 606 -6.71 23.51 -11.85
CA ALA A 606 -7.31 24.52 -12.71
C ALA A 606 -8.82 24.28 -12.91
N SER A 607 -9.24 23.03 -13.13
CA SER A 607 -10.65 22.64 -13.28
C SER A 607 -11.51 22.82 -12.02
N GLN A 608 -10.90 22.96 -10.84
CA GLN A 608 -11.62 23.21 -9.59
C GLN A 608 -11.84 24.70 -9.30
N LYS A 609 -11.04 25.58 -9.93
CA LYS A 609 -11.17 27.05 -9.79
C LYS A 609 -12.20 27.64 -10.75
N SER A 610 -12.47 26.96 -11.87
CA SER A 610 -13.51 27.28 -12.85
C SER A 610 -14.87 26.78 -12.40
#